data_AF-A0A9W6QIY3-F1
#
_entry.id   AF-A0A9W6QIY3-F1
#
_cell.length_a   1.000
_cell.length_b   1.000
_cell.length_c   1.000
_cell.angle_alpha   90.00
_cell.angle_beta   90.00
_cell.angle_gamma   90.00
#
_symmetry.space_group_name_H-M   'P 1'
#
loop_
_entity.id
_entity.type
_entity.pdbx_description
1 polymer ?
#
loop_
_entity_poly.entity_id
_entity_poly.type
_entity_poly.pdbx_seq_one_letter_code
_entity_poly.pdbx_strand_id
1 'polypeptide(L)'
;MAAVTNPAAADVPAAQLPLPGRFIVGLTNQRLMVFSIGGAFVAEPKKLLHSYALDQLAWISEPEPEPVTGVAQALRVSVGVAGAGVLSFEFPRLQVAEARTTVRRIERDLTIPRS
;
A
#
# COMPACT_ATOMS: atom_id res chain seq x y z
N MET A 1 8.09 -10.51 -8.15
CA MET A 1 6.88 -10.22 -8.94
C MET A 1 7.06 -8.84 -9.55
N ALA A 2 6.68 -8.63 -10.82
CA ALA A 2 6.78 -7.33 -11.48
C ALA A 2 5.72 -6.35 -10.93
N ALA A 3 6.01 -5.05 -10.90
CA ALA A 3 5.03 -4.04 -10.48
C ALA A 3 3.83 -4.05 -11.45
N VAL A 4 2.61 -4.00 -10.90
CA VAL A 4 1.40 -3.78 -11.69
C VAL A 4 1.25 -2.28 -11.87
N THR A 5 1.17 -1.82 -13.11
CA THR A 5 1.14 -0.40 -13.47
C THR A 5 -0.21 -0.02 -14.08
N ASN A 6 -0.65 1.20 -13.81
CA ASN A 6 -1.72 1.87 -14.53
C ASN A 6 -1.08 2.69 -15.67
N PRO A 7 -1.29 2.30 -16.95
CA PRO A 7 -0.65 2.97 -18.09
C PRO A 7 -1.12 4.40 -18.31
N ALA A 8 -2.23 4.83 -17.69
CA ALA A 8 -2.76 6.19 -17.79
C ALA A 8 -2.26 7.12 -16.65
N ALA A 9 -1.54 6.58 -15.67
CA ALA A 9 -1.11 7.36 -14.52
C ALA A 9 0.07 8.29 -14.87
N ALA A 10 0.01 9.53 -14.37
CA ALA A 10 1.11 10.49 -14.49
C ALA A 10 2.37 10.02 -13.76
N ASP A 11 3.50 10.67 -14.06
CA ASP A 11 4.81 10.30 -13.53
C ASP A 11 4.83 10.25 -11.99
N VAL A 12 5.54 9.26 -11.44
CA VAL A 12 5.64 9.04 -9.99
C VAL A 12 6.98 9.55 -9.52
N PRO A 13 7.03 10.61 -8.69
CA PRO A 13 8.29 11.04 -8.08
C PRO A 13 8.95 9.89 -7.32
N ALA A 14 10.26 9.71 -7.46
CA ALA A 14 10.99 8.67 -6.73
C ALA A 14 11.08 8.94 -5.20
N ALA A 15 10.61 10.09 -4.73
CA ALA A 15 10.64 10.48 -3.32
C ALA A 15 9.75 9.57 -2.46
N GLN A 16 10.31 9.06 -1.36
CA GLN A 16 9.53 8.33 -0.36
C GLN A 16 8.63 9.28 0.43
N LEU A 17 7.36 8.91 0.53
CA LEU A 17 6.38 9.63 1.33
C LEU A 17 6.56 9.28 2.81
N PRO A 18 6.48 10.27 3.72
CA PRO A 18 6.76 10.05 5.14
C PRO A 18 5.69 9.16 5.78
N LEU A 19 6.13 8.08 6.42
CA LEU A 19 5.28 7.17 7.20
C LEU A 19 5.86 7.02 8.61
N PRO A 20 5.03 7.05 9.67
CA PRO A 20 5.48 6.75 11.02
C PRO A 20 5.85 5.26 11.13
N GLY A 21 6.59 4.87 12.16
CA GLY A 21 6.98 3.47 12.37
C GLY A 21 5.79 2.49 12.56
N ARG A 22 4.62 3.00 12.97
CA ARG A 22 3.36 2.24 13.06
C ARG A 22 2.20 3.09 12.57
N PHE A 23 1.34 2.50 11.74
CA PHE A 23 0.15 3.13 11.16
C PHE A 23 -0.86 2.06 10.75
N ILE A 24 -2.03 2.51 10.33
CA ILE A 24 -3.10 1.69 9.78
C ILE A 24 -3.28 2.07 8.31
N VAL A 25 -3.34 1.07 7.45
CA VAL A 25 -3.71 1.23 6.03
C VAL A 25 -5.16 0.85 5.88
N GLY A 26 -5.96 1.74 5.30
CA GLY A 26 -7.35 1.49 4.95
C GLY A 26 -7.54 1.54 3.43
N LEU A 27 -8.30 0.59 2.89
CA LEU A 27 -8.68 0.57 1.48
C LEU A 27 -10.19 0.59 1.32
N THR A 28 -10.71 1.70 0.82
CA THR A 28 -12.13 1.84 0.46
C THR A 28 -12.34 1.55 -1.03
N ASN A 29 -13.58 1.61 -1.52
CA ASN A 29 -13.87 1.47 -2.97
C ASN A 29 -13.31 2.61 -3.82
N GLN A 30 -12.88 3.70 -3.20
CA GLN A 30 -12.49 4.94 -3.86
C GLN A 30 -11.09 5.41 -3.50
N ARG A 31 -10.57 5.04 -2.33
CA ARG A 31 -9.34 5.62 -1.78
C ARG A 31 -8.49 4.64 -1.01
N LEU A 32 -7.18 4.80 -1.14
CA LEU A 32 -6.16 4.32 -0.22
C LEU A 32 -5.94 5.39 0.86
N MET A 33 -5.94 4.97 2.12
CA MET A 33 -5.82 5.87 3.27
C MET A 33 -4.76 5.35 4.24
N VAL A 34 -3.99 6.26 4.82
CA VAL A 34 -2.99 5.95 5.85
C VAL A 34 -3.30 6.76 7.10
N PHE A 35 -3.42 6.09 8.24
CA PHE A 35 -3.73 6.70 9.52
C PHE A 35 -2.63 6.47 10.55
N SER A 36 -2.31 7.46 11.37
CA SER A 36 -1.51 7.22 12.58
C SER A 36 -2.30 6.34 13.56
N ILE A 37 -1.60 5.51 14.31
CA ILE A 37 -2.22 4.73 15.40
C ILE A 37 -2.44 5.61 16.64
N GLY A 38 -3.63 5.51 17.23
CA GLY A 38 -3.94 5.95 18.59
C GLY A 38 -4.49 4.80 19.43
N GLY A 39 -4.96 5.14 20.64
CA GLY A 39 -5.47 4.18 21.62
C GLY A 39 -4.36 3.57 22.48
N ALA A 40 -4.61 3.43 23.79
CA ALA A 40 -3.65 2.89 24.76
C ALA A 40 -3.67 1.36 24.83
N PHE A 41 -4.80 0.73 24.49
CA PHE A 41 -5.04 -0.72 24.64
C PHE A 41 -5.46 -1.40 23.34
N VAL A 42 -6.18 -0.70 22.47
CA VAL A 42 -6.59 -1.17 21.13
C VAL A 42 -6.06 -0.17 20.11
N ALA A 43 -5.41 -0.67 19.05
CA ALA A 43 -4.92 0.17 17.97
C ALA A 43 -6.11 0.72 17.18
N GLU A 44 -6.32 2.03 17.25
CA GLU A 44 -7.42 2.71 16.54
C GLU A 44 -6.87 3.78 15.58
N PRO A 45 -7.52 4.02 14.43
CA PRO A 45 -7.17 5.13 13.56
C PRO A 45 -7.33 6.47 14.30
N LYS A 46 -6.27 7.26 14.39
CA LYS A 46 -6.31 8.56 15.08
C LYS A 46 -6.34 9.75 14.10
N LYS A 47 -5.30 9.91 13.29
CA LYS A 47 -5.16 11.02 12.34
C LYS A 47 -4.94 10.46 10.95
N LEU A 48 -5.71 10.94 9.98
CA LEU A 48 -5.45 10.69 8.57
C LEU A 48 -4.16 11.42 8.15
N LEU A 49 -3.16 10.66 7.72
CA LEU A 49 -1.86 11.16 7.29
C LEU A 49 -1.83 11.35 5.78
N HIS A 50 -2.32 10.35 5.04
CA HIS A 50 -2.36 10.36 3.58
C HIS A 50 -3.70 9.82 3.10
N SER A 51 -4.23 10.38 2.00
CA SER A 51 -5.41 9.86 1.34
C SER A 51 -5.35 10.12 -0.16
N TYR A 52 -5.33 9.03 -0.92
CA TYR A 52 -5.20 9.05 -2.37
C TYR A 52 -6.38 8.33 -2.99
N ALA A 53 -6.96 8.91 -4.02
CA ALA A 53 -7.96 8.22 -4.83
C ALA A 53 -7.29 7.08 -5.62
N LEU A 54 -8.05 6.03 -5.93
CA LEU A 54 -7.48 4.84 -6.58
C LEU A 54 -6.95 5.11 -7.99
N ASP A 55 -7.52 6.09 -8.69
CA ASP A 55 -7.06 6.58 -10.00
C ASP A 55 -5.72 7.33 -9.93
N GLN A 56 -5.34 7.83 -8.75
CA GLN A 56 -4.02 8.43 -8.49
C GLN A 56 -2.94 7.39 -8.24
N LEU A 57 -3.31 6.12 -8.02
CA LEU A 57 -2.35 5.04 -7.87
C LEU A 57 -1.80 4.69 -9.25
N ALA A 58 -0.49 4.80 -9.40
CA ALA A 58 0.19 4.54 -10.65
C ALA A 58 0.72 3.11 -10.74
N TRP A 59 1.16 2.56 -9.62
CA TRP A 59 1.61 1.18 -9.55
C TRP A 59 1.60 0.63 -8.14
N ILE A 60 1.58 -0.68 -8.03
CA ILE A 60 1.82 -1.42 -6.78
C ILE A 60 2.84 -2.53 -7.04
N SER A 61 3.72 -2.75 -6.06
CA SER A 61 4.74 -3.78 -6.13
C SER A 61 4.89 -4.47 -4.78
N GLU A 62 4.94 -5.80 -4.82
CA GLU A 62 5.46 -6.62 -3.74
C GLU A 62 6.93 -6.93 -4.09
N PRO A 63 7.93 -6.22 -3.52
CA PRO A 63 9.32 -6.63 -3.70
C PRO A 63 9.45 -8.08 -3.22
N GLU A 64 9.94 -8.94 -4.10
CA GLU A 64 10.05 -10.37 -3.82
C GLU A 64 10.90 -10.56 -2.55
N PRO A 65 10.39 -11.27 -1.53
CA PRO A 65 11.27 -11.71 -0.46
C PRO A 65 12.26 -12.69 -1.07
N GLU A 66 13.56 -12.47 -0.86
CA GLU A 66 14.54 -13.53 -1.08
C GLU A 66 14.05 -14.77 -0.30
N PRO A 67 13.94 -15.94 -0.96
CA PRO A 67 13.35 -17.12 -0.35
C PRO A 67 14.26 -17.63 0.77
N VAL A 68 14.04 -17.16 2.00
CA VAL A 68 14.56 -17.81 3.20
C VAL A 68 13.56 -18.88 3.59
N THR A 69 13.80 -20.10 3.10
CA THR A 69 12.98 -21.28 3.37
C THR A 69 12.82 -21.50 4.87
N GLY A 70 11.58 -21.57 5.37
CA GLY A 70 11.28 -21.96 6.77
C GLY A 70 10.82 -20.84 7.72
N VAL A 71 10.84 -19.57 7.30
CA VAL A 71 10.32 -18.45 8.11
C VAL A 71 9.15 -17.79 7.39
N ALA A 72 7.99 -17.70 8.04
CA ALA A 72 6.89 -16.91 7.52
C ALA A 72 7.26 -15.42 7.63
N GLN A 73 7.53 -14.80 6.48
CA GLN A 73 8.04 -13.44 6.38
C GLN A 73 6.90 -12.41 6.40
N ALA A 74 7.25 -11.21 6.84
CA ALA A 74 6.42 -10.03 6.67
C ALA A 74 6.26 -9.70 5.17
N LEU A 75 5.14 -9.10 4.79
CA LEU A 75 4.88 -8.69 3.41
C LEU A 75 5.28 -7.23 3.21
N ARG A 76 6.28 -6.98 2.38
CA ARG A 76 6.65 -5.62 1.97
C ARG A 76 5.84 -5.22 0.74
N VAL A 77 5.35 -3.98 0.74
CA VAL A 77 4.53 -3.41 -0.32
C VAL A 77 5.03 -1.99 -0.59
N SER A 78 5.16 -1.66 -1.88
CA SER A 78 5.39 -0.30 -2.35
C SER A 78 4.27 0.13 -3.28
N VAL A 79 3.73 1.32 -3.08
CA VAL A 79 2.68 1.93 -3.91
C VAL A 79 3.20 3.24 -4.48
N GLY A 80 3.23 3.34 -5.80
CA GLY A 80 3.51 4.58 -6.50
C GLY A 80 2.24 5.41 -6.64
N VAL A 81 2.32 6.66 -6.19
CA VAL A 81 1.22 7.63 -6.28
C VAL A 81 1.63 8.74 -7.24
N ALA A 82 0.85 8.90 -8.30
CA ALA A 82 1.09 9.89 -9.35
C ALA A 82 1.20 11.31 -8.75
N GLY A 83 2.26 12.03 -9.10
CA GLY A 83 2.51 13.39 -8.63
C GLY A 83 2.81 13.56 -7.13
N ALA A 84 2.83 12.47 -6.33
CA ALA A 84 3.09 12.54 -4.88
C ALA A 84 4.37 11.82 -4.47
N GLY A 85 4.55 10.56 -4.89
CA GLY A 85 5.73 9.78 -4.56
C GLY A 85 5.42 8.33 -4.24
N VAL A 86 6.29 7.70 -3.45
CA VAL A 86 6.20 6.26 -3.13
C VAL A 86 5.87 6.03 -1.66
N LEU A 87 4.80 5.29 -1.40
CA LEU A 87 4.50 4.71 -0.08
C LEU A 87 5.13 3.31 0.02
N SER A 88 6.11 3.11 0.89
CA SER A 88 6.72 1.80 1.14
C SER A 88 6.50 1.34 2.57
N PHE A 89 5.98 0.13 2.75
CA PHE A 89 5.62 -0.39 4.06
C PHE A 89 5.59 -1.89 4.17
N GLU A 90 5.50 -2.40 5.40
CA GLU A 90 5.55 -3.81 5.72
C GLU A 90 4.35 -4.23 6.58
N PHE A 91 3.71 -5.33 6.20
CA PHE A 91 2.69 -6.01 7.00
C PHE A 91 3.31 -7.14 7.82
N PRO A 92 3.05 -7.19 9.14
CA PRO A 92 3.58 -8.25 9.98
C PRO A 92 3.00 -9.61 9.57
N ARG A 93 3.75 -10.69 9.85
CA ARG A 93 3.41 -12.08 9.51
C ARG A 93 1.93 -12.45 9.67
N LEU A 94 1.33 -12.09 10.81
CA LEU A 94 -0.06 -12.46 11.12
C LEU A 94 -1.09 -11.79 10.22
N GLN A 95 -0.73 -10.69 9.55
CA GLN A 95 -1.61 -9.91 8.68
C GLN A 95 -1.33 -10.17 7.19
N VAL A 96 -0.36 -11.03 6.83
CA VAL A 96 0.04 -11.23 5.43
C VAL A 96 -1.12 -11.71 4.55
N ALA A 97 -1.98 -12.60 5.05
CA ALA A 97 -3.13 -13.10 4.28
C ALA A 97 -4.14 -11.98 3.94
N GLU A 98 -4.44 -11.13 4.91
CA GLU A 98 -5.31 -9.97 4.73
C GLU A 98 -4.66 -8.91 3.82
N ALA A 99 -3.37 -8.66 4.02
CA ALA A 99 -2.59 -7.75 3.21
C ALA A 99 -2.56 -8.16 1.73
N ARG A 100 -2.35 -9.45 1.44
CA ARG A 100 -2.40 -9.97 0.05
C ARG A 100 -3.78 -9.80 -0.57
N THR A 101 -4.85 -9.95 0.20
CA THR A 101 -6.22 -9.67 -0.28
C THR A 101 -6.37 -8.20 -0.67
N THR A 102 -5.80 -7.30 0.13
CA THR A 102 -5.79 -5.85 -0.13
C THR A 102 -4.96 -5.50 -1.37
N VAL A 103 -3.75 -6.06 -1.50
CA VAL A 103 -2.87 -5.85 -2.67
C VAL A 103 -3.56 -6.31 -3.94
N ARG A 104 -4.09 -7.55 -3.97
CA ARG A 104 -4.83 -8.07 -5.13
C ARG A 104 -6.06 -7.25 -5.51
N ARG A 105 -6.65 -6.53 -4.55
CA ARG A 105 -7.74 -5.60 -4.85
C ARG A 105 -7.22 -4.36 -5.56
N ILE A 106 -6.13 -3.77 -5.07
CA ILE A 106 -5.48 -2.63 -5.72
C ILE A 106 -5.00 -3.00 -7.14
N GLU A 107 -4.35 -4.15 -7.31
CA GLU A 107 -3.92 -4.63 -8.63
C GLU A 107 -5.07 -4.74 -9.64
N ARG A 108 -6.23 -5.27 -9.18
CA ARG A 108 -7.44 -5.32 -10.02
C ARG A 108 -7.95 -3.93 -10.36
N ASP A 109 -7.95 -3.00 -9.40
CA ASP A 109 -8.38 -1.63 -9.65
C ASP A 109 -7.44 -0.86 -10.60
N LEU A 110 -6.14 -1.19 -10.62
CA LEU A 110 -5.16 -0.60 -11.54
C LEU A 110 -5.29 -1.12 -12.98
N THR A 111 -5.81 -2.34 -13.15
CA THR A 111 -5.89 -3.01 -14.46
C THR A 111 -7.22 -2.76 -15.18
N ILE A 112 -8.25 -2.32 -14.45
CA ILE A 112 -9.57 -2.01 -15.01
C ILE A 112 -9.65 -0.48 -15.21
N PRO A 113 -9.70 0.02 -16.46
CA PRO A 113 -9.87 1.45 -16.71
C PRO A 113 -11.20 1.91 -16.14
N ARG A 114 -11.18 2.91 -15.25
CA ARG A 114 -12.40 3.59 -14.81
C ARG A 114 -12.67 4.74 -15.80
N SER A 115 -13.76 4.59 -16.55
CA SER A 115 -14.31 5.56 -17.52
C SER A 115 -14.93 6.77 -16.86
#